data_AF-A0A660WUN5-F1
#
_entry.id   AF-A0A660WUN5-F1
#
_cell.length_a   1.000
_cell.length_b   1.000
_cell.length_c   1.000
_cell.angle_alpha   90.00
_cell.angle_beta   90.00
_cell.angle_gamma   90.00
#
_symmetry.space_group_name_H-M   'P 1'
#
loop_
_entity.id
_entity.type
_entity.pdbx_description
1 polymer ?
#
loop_
_entity_poly.entity_id
_entity_poly.type
_entity_poly.pdbx_seq_one_letter_code
_entity_poly.pdbx_strand_id
1 'polypeptide(L)'
;MKIVRTIVIILGLIPFLFLRAINVEASIVLKVIGVNPSPTHTQKIPMKVYLPKEVKPENIIDKGDLEIGYDDQQGSYYVYGEYELGPGEVLEREVEMEDIWVIPEREILLLKTEIEKIADLLEGTNLEEKMSFLKETMEEKLDRIIESQKIPEANPQRHISNYRENTKLLEEVKKDLVIARTLLTQAKQIPSVKIWKLFIVIVGFLGLLGVIFYFVWQKESKLITRVSSKPPVELAKEFKEEEEEGLQVKDIEKIIKKEE
;
A
#
# COMPACT_ATOMS: atom_id res chain seq x y z
N MET A 1 -23.91 56.45 -2.37
CA MET A 1 -23.88 55.61 -1.14
C MET A 1 -23.61 54.10 -1.39
N LYS A 2 -23.01 53.69 -2.53
CA LYS A 2 -22.67 52.27 -2.79
C LYS A 2 -21.17 51.95 -2.78
N ILE A 3 -20.31 52.97 -2.72
CA ILE A 3 -18.84 52.81 -2.84
C ILE A 3 -18.17 52.55 -1.48
N VAL A 4 -18.78 53.00 -0.38
CA VAL A 4 -18.20 52.88 0.98
C VAL A 4 -18.37 51.46 1.56
N ARG A 5 -19.31 50.65 1.02
CA ARG A 5 -19.54 49.27 1.49
C ARG A 5 -18.53 48.25 0.95
N THR A 6 -17.92 48.50 -0.20
CA THR A 6 -16.99 47.53 -0.82
C THR A 6 -15.57 47.62 -0.23
N ILE A 7 -15.18 48.79 0.28
CA ILE A 7 -13.85 49.01 0.88
C ILE A 7 -13.73 48.35 2.27
N VAL A 8 -14.83 48.20 3.01
CA VAL A 8 -14.84 47.53 4.32
C VAL A 8 -14.73 46.01 4.21
N ILE A 9 -15.02 45.42 3.04
CA ILE A 9 -14.91 43.97 2.83
C ILE A 9 -13.48 43.57 2.40
N ILE A 10 -12.72 44.49 1.80
CA ILE A 10 -11.33 44.22 1.38
C ILE A 10 -10.32 44.45 2.53
N LEU A 11 -10.67 45.27 3.54
CA LEU A 11 -9.79 45.53 4.68
C LEU A 11 -9.97 44.57 5.88
N GLY A 12 -10.89 43.60 5.78
CA GLY A 12 -11.19 42.63 6.85
C GLY A 12 -10.65 41.21 6.60
N LEU A 13 -9.98 40.96 5.46
CA LEU A 13 -9.59 39.63 4.99
C LEU A 13 -8.08 39.43 4.87
N ILE A 14 -7.28 40.25 5.58
CA ILE A 14 -5.82 40.11 5.67
C ILE A 14 -5.42 40.36 7.14
N PRO A 15 -5.71 39.40 8.04
CA PRO A 15 -4.62 38.91 8.87
C PRO A 15 -4.81 37.40 9.13
N PHE A 16 -4.70 36.57 8.09
CA PHE A 16 -4.64 35.10 8.29
C PHE A 16 -3.44 34.44 7.60
N LEU A 17 -2.52 35.24 7.05
CA LEU A 17 -1.39 34.74 6.26
C LEU A 17 -0.02 34.75 6.96
N PHE A 18 0.03 35.01 8.27
CA PHE A 18 1.31 35.02 9.02
C PHE A 18 1.22 34.41 10.42
N LEU A 19 0.43 33.35 10.61
CA LEU A 19 0.84 32.34 11.60
C LEU A 19 1.81 31.39 10.91
N ARG A 20 3.07 31.82 10.75
CA ARG A 20 4.15 30.83 10.69
C ARG A 20 4.20 30.21 12.08
N ALA A 21 3.89 28.92 12.15
CA ALA A 21 4.24 28.14 13.32
C ALA A 21 5.72 28.38 13.59
N ILE A 22 6.04 28.94 14.75
CA ILE A 22 7.39 28.89 15.29
C ILE A 22 7.55 27.42 15.64
N ASN A 23 8.07 26.62 14.71
CA ASN A 23 8.67 25.36 15.09
C ASN A 23 9.88 25.76 15.91
N VAL A 24 9.78 25.63 17.23
CA VAL A 24 10.96 25.58 18.08
C VAL A 24 11.60 24.24 17.73
N GLU A 25 12.41 24.24 16.69
CA GLU A 25 13.24 23.11 16.31
C GLU A 25 14.27 22.94 17.41
N ALA A 26 14.35 21.73 17.96
CA ALA A 26 15.41 21.41 18.90
C ALA A 26 16.75 21.55 18.16
N SER A 27 17.75 22.12 18.83
CA SER A 27 19.10 22.23 18.29
C SER A 27 20.08 21.37 19.09
N ILE A 28 21.11 20.89 18.41
CA ILE A 28 22.20 20.11 18.98
C ILE A 28 23.48 20.91 18.85
N VAL A 29 24.22 21.01 19.94
CA VAL A 29 25.49 21.73 19.99
C VAL A 29 26.63 20.73 20.14
N LEU A 30 27.53 20.70 19.15
CA LEU A 30 28.77 19.95 19.22
C LEU A 30 29.90 20.87 19.69
N LYS A 31 30.58 20.47 20.76
CA LYS A 31 31.77 21.16 21.26
C LYS A 31 33.03 20.56 20.66
N VAL A 32 33.82 21.40 20.02
CA VAL A 32 35.15 21.08 19.48
C VAL A 32 36.20 21.73 20.36
N ILE A 33 37.11 20.92 20.91
CA ILE A 33 38.15 21.39 21.84
C ILE A 33 39.51 21.21 21.16
N GLY A 34 40.22 22.32 20.97
CA GLY A 34 41.63 22.35 20.57
C GLY A 34 42.50 22.65 21.78
N VAL A 35 43.60 21.93 21.94
CA VAL A 35 44.57 22.15 23.04
C VAL A 35 45.95 22.28 22.44
N ASN A 36 46.70 23.31 22.83
CA ASN A 36 48.13 23.38 22.53
C ASN A 36 48.90 22.48 23.52
N PRO A 37 49.49 21.35 23.07
CA PRO A 37 50.23 20.45 23.95
C PRO A 37 51.59 21.04 24.39
N SER A 38 52.06 22.11 23.75
CA SER A 38 53.33 22.75 24.07
C SER A 38 53.22 23.56 25.37
N PRO A 39 54.07 23.28 26.37
CA PRO A 39 54.11 24.06 27.61
C PRO A 39 54.87 25.38 27.45
N THR A 40 55.54 25.61 26.31
CA THR A 40 56.50 26.72 26.16
C THR A 40 56.37 27.53 24.88
N HIS A 41 55.70 27.03 23.85
CA HIS A 41 55.63 27.69 22.54
C HIS A 41 54.21 27.82 22.03
N THR A 42 53.90 28.97 21.44
CA THR A 42 52.69 29.18 20.65
C THR A 42 52.74 28.33 19.38
N GLN A 43 51.63 27.68 19.04
CA GLN A 43 51.52 26.80 17.87
C GLN A 43 50.21 27.04 17.13
N LYS A 44 50.24 26.87 15.81
CA LYS A 44 49.03 26.78 15.00
C LYS A 44 48.47 25.36 15.11
N ILE A 45 47.31 25.22 15.73
CA ILE A 45 46.62 23.94 15.93
C ILE A 45 45.48 23.84 14.91
N PRO A 46 45.53 22.86 13.97
CA PRO A 46 44.41 22.59 13.08
C PRO A 46 43.31 21.87 13.86
N MET A 47 42.11 22.42 13.83
CA MET A 47 40.89 21.78 14.35
C MET A 47 40.13 21.20 13.17
N LYS A 48 39.82 19.90 13.22
CA LYS A 48 38.98 19.21 12.23
C LYS A 48 38.09 18.20 12.92
N VAL A 49 36.78 18.30 12.74
CA VAL A 49 35.79 17.36 13.29
C VAL A 49 34.79 16.97 12.23
N TYR A 50 34.59 15.67 12.08
CA TYR A 50 33.58 15.11 11.20
C TYR A 50 32.19 15.21 11.84
N LEU A 51 31.24 15.69 11.05
CA LEU A 51 29.83 15.72 11.43
C LEU A 51 29.22 14.33 11.18
N PRO A 52 28.11 13.99 11.86
CA PRO A 52 27.37 12.78 11.53
C PRO A 52 26.94 12.78 10.06
N LYS A 53 26.91 11.59 9.45
CA LYS A 53 26.69 11.41 8.00
C LYS A 53 25.34 11.94 7.52
N GLU A 54 24.38 12.01 8.44
CA GLU A 54 23.02 12.46 8.20
C GLU A 54 22.94 13.99 8.04
N VAL A 55 23.91 14.73 8.57
CA VAL A 55 23.93 16.21 8.57
C VAL A 55 24.34 16.73 7.20
N LYS A 56 23.59 17.71 6.71
CA LYS A 56 23.93 18.49 5.53
C LYS A 56 24.24 19.95 5.91
N PRO A 57 24.84 20.74 5.00
CA PRO A 57 25.12 22.14 5.25
C PRO A 57 23.87 22.97 5.59
N GLU A 58 22.71 22.58 5.06
CA GLU A 58 21.41 23.20 5.34
C GLU A 58 20.95 23.03 6.80
N ASN A 59 21.45 22.01 7.51
CA ASN A 59 21.10 21.75 8.90
C ASN A 59 22.04 22.41 9.90
N ILE A 60 23.09 23.11 9.44
CA ILE A 60 24.04 23.80 10.32
C ILE A 60 23.50 25.21 10.57
N ILE A 61 23.13 25.48 11.82
CA ILE A 61 22.55 26.76 12.27
C ILE A 61 23.67 27.78 12.50
N ASP A 62 24.71 27.38 13.24
CA ASP A 62 25.88 28.20 13.50
C ASP A 62 27.15 27.33 13.48
N LYS A 63 28.20 27.88 12.86
CA LYS A 63 29.53 27.27 12.77
C LYS A 63 30.64 28.20 13.27
N GLY A 64 30.27 29.38 13.77
CA GLY A 64 31.21 30.42 14.17
C GLY A 64 32.17 30.79 13.03
N ASP A 65 33.47 30.72 13.33
CA ASP A 65 34.58 30.99 12.42
C ASP A 65 35.09 29.74 11.67
N LEU A 66 34.45 28.57 11.85
CA LEU A 66 34.84 27.33 11.18
C LEU A 66 34.34 27.28 9.73
N GLU A 67 35.11 26.61 8.88
CA GLU A 67 34.74 26.28 7.50
C GLU A 67 34.15 24.87 7.40
N ILE A 68 33.35 24.62 6.36
CA ILE A 68 32.74 23.31 6.12
C ILE A 68 33.38 22.70 4.88
N GLY A 69 33.86 21.47 5.01
CA GLY A 69 34.31 20.64 3.90
C GLY A 69 33.44 19.40 3.77
N TYR A 70 33.51 18.76 2.60
CA TYR A 70 32.93 17.44 2.34
C TYR A 70 34.05 16.46 2.00
N ASP A 71 33.98 15.26 2.55
CA ASP A 71 34.94 14.18 2.30
C ASP A 71 34.24 13.08 1.48
N ASP A 72 34.54 12.99 0.18
CA ASP A 72 33.94 12.00 -0.72
C ASP A 72 34.23 10.56 -0.32
N GLN A 73 35.37 10.30 0.34
CA GLN A 73 35.75 8.95 0.75
C GLN A 73 34.93 8.50 1.97
N GLN A 74 34.68 9.40 2.92
CA GLN A 74 33.91 9.10 4.12
C GLN A 74 32.40 9.30 3.96
N GLY A 75 32.01 10.09 2.95
CA GLY A 75 30.63 10.47 2.68
C GLY A 75 30.03 11.32 3.80
N SER A 76 30.83 12.24 4.36
CA SER A 76 30.42 13.10 5.48
C SER A 76 30.99 14.50 5.36
N TYR A 77 30.24 15.45 5.91
CA TYR A 77 30.73 16.80 6.11
C TYR A 77 31.65 16.87 7.33
N TYR A 78 32.57 17.83 7.32
CA TYR A 78 33.42 18.13 8.46
C TYR A 78 33.57 19.64 8.61
N VAL A 79 33.73 20.07 9.85
CA VAL A 79 34.11 21.45 10.17
C VAL A 79 35.61 21.52 10.41
N TYR A 80 36.24 22.61 9.97
CA TYR A 80 37.67 22.81 10.18
C TYR A 80 38.04 24.29 10.35
N GLY A 81 39.19 24.52 10.98
CA GLY A 81 39.79 25.83 11.17
C GLY A 81 41.23 25.71 11.69
N GLU A 82 42.03 26.74 11.53
CA GLU A 82 43.37 26.82 12.10
C GLU A 82 43.45 27.97 13.09
N TYR A 83 43.91 27.69 14.31
CA TYR A 83 43.98 28.66 15.38
C TYR A 83 45.38 28.71 15.97
N GLU A 84 45.88 29.91 16.22
CA GLU A 84 47.13 30.12 16.93
C GLU A 84 46.86 30.13 18.43
N LEU A 85 47.36 29.10 19.13
CA LEU A 85 47.15 28.89 20.56
C LEU A 85 48.46 29.07 21.32
N GLY A 86 48.42 29.84 22.40
CA GLY A 86 49.51 30.01 23.34
C GLY A 86 49.84 28.72 24.11
N PRO A 87 50.94 28.69 24.89
CA PRO A 87 51.36 27.50 25.61
C PRO A 87 50.30 27.01 26.60
N GLY A 88 49.86 25.75 26.46
CA GLY A 88 48.81 25.16 27.29
C GLY A 88 47.41 25.77 27.12
N GLU A 89 47.20 26.65 26.12
CA GLU A 89 45.89 27.25 25.86
C GLU A 89 44.90 26.21 25.31
N VAL A 90 43.66 26.31 25.79
CA VAL A 90 42.53 25.50 25.37
C VAL A 90 41.53 26.41 24.66
N LEU A 91 41.18 26.06 23.43
CA LEU A 91 40.18 26.77 22.64
C LEU A 91 38.96 25.87 22.44
N GLU A 92 37.81 26.37 22.88
CA GLU A 92 36.52 25.73 22.63
C GLU A 92 35.81 26.44 21.46
N ARG A 93 35.23 25.64 20.58
CA ARG A 93 34.34 26.07 19.50
C ARG A 93 33.07 25.25 19.54
N GLU A 94 31.96 25.89 19.21
CA GLU A 94 30.66 25.25 19.20
C GLU A 94 30.12 25.27 17.77
N VAL A 95 29.52 24.14 17.37
CA VAL A 95 28.80 24.01 16.11
C VAL A 95 27.37 23.63 16.45
N GLU A 96 26.44 24.53 16.16
CA GLU A 96 25.01 24.33 16.38
C GLU A 96 24.35 23.82 15.10
N MET A 97 23.53 22.79 15.25
CA MET A 97 22.79 22.16 14.15
C MET A 97 21.36 21.88 14.55
N GLU A 98 20.49 21.82 13.55
CA GLU A 98 19.11 21.37 13.69
C GLU A 98 19.07 19.90 14.11
N ASP A 99 18.19 19.55 15.05
CA ASP A 99 17.95 18.16 15.43
C ASP A 99 17.12 17.44 14.35
N ILE A 100 17.83 16.79 13.45
CA ILE A 100 17.26 15.94 12.38
C ILE A 100 17.08 14.47 12.80
N TRP A 101 17.43 14.11 14.03
CA TRP A 101 17.48 12.72 14.51
C TRP A 101 16.21 12.28 15.21
N VAL A 102 15.07 12.59 14.58
CA VAL A 102 13.75 12.22 15.06
C VAL A 102 12.95 11.63 13.91
N ILE A 103 12.40 10.43 14.10
CA ILE A 103 11.43 9.87 13.16
C ILE A 103 10.10 10.59 13.38
N PRO A 104 9.52 11.23 12.34
CA PRO A 104 8.28 11.96 12.49
C PRO A 104 7.15 11.04 12.97
N GLU A 105 6.44 11.47 14.02
CA GLU A 105 5.33 10.70 14.61
C GLU A 105 4.24 10.38 13.59
N ARG A 106 4.03 11.29 12.61
CA ARG A 106 3.13 11.08 11.48
C ARG A 106 3.51 9.86 10.63
N GLU A 107 4.80 9.62 10.38
CA GLU A 107 5.24 8.45 9.60
C GLU A 107 4.86 7.15 10.33
N ILE A 108 5.09 7.11 11.64
CA ILE A 108 4.74 5.97 12.49
C ILE A 108 3.22 5.74 12.48
N LEU A 109 2.41 6.79 12.61
CA LEU A 109 0.95 6.71 12.56
C LEU A 109 0.43 6.21 11.22
N LEU A 110 1.03 6.65 10.11
CA LEU A 110 0.67 6.17 8.77
C LEU A 110 0.94 4.67 8.62
N LEU A 111 2.09 4.20 9.12
CA LEU A 111 2.42 2.77 9.12
C LEU A 111 1.45 1.96 9.97
N LYS A 112 1.17 2.39 11.21
CA LYS A 112 0.17 1.73 12.08
C LYS A 112 -1.20 1.64 11.39
N THR A 113 -1.64 2.73 10.79
CA THR A 113 -2.91 2.78 10.06
C THR A 113 -2.95 1.81 8.88
N GLU A 114 -1.83 1.64 8.17
CA GLU A 114 -1.75 0.69 7.07
C GLU A 114 -1.75 -0.76 7.55
N ILE A 115 -1.01 -1.05 8.63
CA ILE A 115 -0.98 -2.37 9.28
C ILE A 115 -2.39 -2.78 9.70
N GLU A 116 -3.13 -1.88 10.36
CA GLU A 116 -4.51 -2.12 10.80
C GLU A 116 -5.41 -2.48 9.62
N LYS A 117 -5.37 -1.67 8.56
CA LYS A 117 -6.20 -1.92 7.36
C LYS A 117 -5.89 -3.26 6.71
N ILE A 118 -4.64 -3.70 6.70
CA ILE A 118 -4.29 -5.00 6.13
C ILE A 118 -4.79 -6.14 7.03
N ALA A 119 -4.69 -5.98 8.35
CA ALA A 119 -5.22 -6.94 9.32
C ALA A 119 -6.74 -7.10 9.17
N ASP A 120 -7.49 -5.99 9.13
CA ASP A 120 -8.94 -5.98 8.92
C ASP A 120 -9.35 -6.70 7.64
N LEU A 121 -8.59 -6.52 6.55
CA LEU A 121 -8.86 -7.15 5.26
C LEU A 121 -8.55 -8.65 5.23
N LEU A 122 -7.72 -9.13 6.17
CA LEU A 122 -7.31 -10.53 6.30
C LEU A 122 -8.09 -11.27 7.40
N GLU A 123 -8.93 -10.57 8.16
CA GLU A 123 -9.81 -11.15 9.18
C GLU A 123 -10.75 -12.19 8.55
N GLY A 124 -10.89 -13.34 9.22
CA GLY A 124 -11.69 -14.47 8.74
C GLY A 124 -11.08 -15.25 7.58
N THR A 125 -9.83 -14.95 7.18
CA THR A 125 -9.09 -15.76 6.20
C THR A 125 -8.22 -16.81 6.88
N ASN A 126 -7.74 -17.79 6.13
CA ASN A 126 -6.75 -18.75 6.62
C ASN A 126 -5.37 -18.14 6.90
N LEU A 127 -5.18 -16.83 6.64
CA LEU A 127 -3.95 -16.09 6.89
C LEU A 127 -4.05 -15.16 8.11
N GLU A 128 -5.20 -15.12 8.79
CA GLU A 128 -5.46 -14.23 9.92
C GLU A 128 -4.42 -14.38 11.04
N GLU A 129 -4.17 -15.61 11.50
CA GLU A 129 -3.20 -15.88 12.58
C GLU A 129 -1.80 -15.35 12.25
N LYS A 130 -1.35 -15.58 11.00
CA LYS A 130 -0.05 -15.08 10.53
C LYS A 130 -0.03 -13.56 10.46
N MET A 131 -1.15 -12.94 10.07
CA MET A 131 -1.26 -11.48 10.03
C MET A 131 -1.27 -10.89 11.43
N SER A 132 -1.96 -11.51 12.40
CA SER A 132 -1.97 -11.07 13.80
C SER A 132 -0.58 -11.08 14.42
N PHE A 133 0.21 -12.13 14.18
CA PHE A 133 1.60 -12.18 14.65
C PHE A 133 2.47 -11.08 14.04
N LEU A 134 2.33 -10.84 12.73
CA LEU A 134 3.06 -9.76 12.05
C LEU A 134 2.65 -8.39 12.58
N LYS A 135 1.34 -8.16 12.80
CA LYS A 135 0.81 -6.92 13.36
C LYS A 135 1.42 -6.66 14.73
N GLU A 136 1.34 -7.61 15.66
CA GLU A 136 1.88 -7.48 17.02
C GLU A 136 3.37 -7.15 16.99
N THR A 137 4.17 -7.88 16.20
CA THR A 137 5.61 -7.66 16.07
C THR A 137 5.93 -6.27 15.50
N MET A 138 5.17 -5.80 14.49
CA MET A 138 5.37 -4.48 13.91
C MET A 138 4.97 -3.37 14.88
N GLU A 139 3.84 -3.52 15.58
CA GLU A 139 3.36 -2.56 16.57
C GLU A 139 4.34 -2.42 17.74
N GLU A 140 4.88 -3.53 18.27
CA GLU A 140 5.92 -3.52 19.30
C GLU A 140 7.15 -2.72 18.86
N LYS A 141 7.64 -2.94 17.63
CA LYS A 141 8.78 -2.20 17.08
C LYS A 141 8.48 -0.70 16.95
N LEU A 142 7.28 -0.34 16.47
CA LEU A 142 6.87 1.06 16.33
C LEU A 142 6.69 1.74 17.69
N ASP A 143 6.16 1.04 18.68
CA ASP A 143 6.02 1.55 20.05
C ASP A 143 7.39 1.76 20.69
N ARG A 144 8.32 0.83 20.50
CA ARG A 144 9.70 0.98 20.96
C ARG A 144 10.37 2.23 20.37
N ILE A 145 10.13 2.55 19.09
CA ILE A 145 10.63 3.78 18.45
C ILE A 145 10.03 5.02 19.12
N ILE A 146 8.71 5.03 19.36
CA ILE A 146 8.05 6.15 20.03
C ILE A 146 8.61 6.32 21.45
N GLU A 147 8.75 5.24 22.20
CA GLU A 147 9.25 5.26 23.57
C GLU A 147 10.70 5.75 23.67
N SER A 148 11.57 5.31 22.75
CA SER A 148 12.96 5.76 22.74
C SER A 148 13.12 7.24 22.37
N GLN A 149 12.17 7.81 21.63
CA GLN A 149 12.16 9.24 21.27
C GLN A 149 11.48 10.14 22.31
N LYS A 150 10.69 9.58 23.24
CA LYS A 150 10.03 10.36 24.31
C LYS A 150 10.99 10.92 25.35
N ILE A 151 12.11 10.23 25.57
CA ILE A 151 13.10 10.61 26.58
C ILE A 151 14.12 11.53 25.90
N PRO A 152 14.17 12.83 26.25
CA PRO A 152 15.18 13.72 25.71
C PRO A 152 16.56 13.23 26.15
N GLU A 153 17.38 12.81 25.20
CA GLU A 153 18.74 12.35 25.48
C GLU A 153 19.67 13.56 25.62
N ALA A 154 20.17 13.80 26.84
CA ALA A 154 21.07 14.92 27.11
C ALA A 154 22.44 14.79 26.40
N ASN A 155 22.77 13.59 25.92
CA ASN A 155 24.00 13.31 25.19
C ASN A 155 23.71 13.20 23.67
N PRO A 156 24.22 14.15 22.84
CA PRO A 156 23.99 14.14 21.40
C PRO A 156 24.43 12.84 20.71
N GLN A 157 25.58 12.27 21.08
CA GLN A 157 26.07 11.03 20.46
C GLN A 157 25.13 9.86 20.76
N ARG A 158 24.56 9.80 21.97
CA ARG A 158 23.57 8.78 22.33
C ARG A 158 22.26 9.01 21.59
N HIS A 159 21.78 10.25 21.48
CA HIS A 159 20.61 10.61 20.68
C HIS A 159 20.73 10.14 19.22
N ILE A 160 21.86 10.46 18.58
CA ILE A 160 22.18 10.04 17.21
C ILE A 160 22.23 8.51 17.09
N SER A 161 22.81 7.82 18.08
CA SER A 161 22.86 6.36 18.10
C SER A 161 21.46 5.75 18.19
N ASN A 162 20.61 6.26 19.09
CA ASN A 162 19.23 5.80 19.24
C ASN A 162 18.44 6.00 17.94
N TYR A 163 18.61 7.15 17.27
CA TYR A 163 17.99 7.37 15.96
C TYR A 163 18.42 6.33 14.91
N ARG A 164 19.70 5.98 14.86
CA ARG A 164 20.20 4.94 13.92
C ARG A 164 19.61 3.56 14.23
N GLU A 165 19.43 3.24 15.51
CA GLU A 165 18.75 2.00 15.92
C GLU A 165 17.26 2.02 15.55
N ASN A 166 16.57 3.12 15.84
CA ASN A 166 15.17 3.31 15.47
C ASN A 166 14.96 3.24 13.96
N THR A 167 15.88 3.79 13.18
CA THR A 167 15.84 3.72 11.72
C THR A 167 15.93 2.26 11.25
N LYS A 168 16.77 1.42 11.87
CA LYS A 168 16.83 -0.01 11.56
C LYS A 168 15.51 -0.72 11.90
N LEU A 169 14.93 -0.44 13.07
CA LEU A 169 13.63 -1.00 13.47
C LEU A 169 12.53 -0.59 12.48
N LEU A 170 12.50 0.66 12.05
CA LEU A 170 11.55 1.17 11.07
C LEU A 170 11.71 0.46 9.71
N GLU A 171 12.93 0.23 9.27
CA GLU A 171 13.21 -0.52 8.04
C GLU A 171 12.78 -2.00 8.14
N GLU A 172 12.90 -2.61 9.31
CA GLU A 172 12.33 -3.95 9.53
C GLU A 172 10.80 -3.94 9.46
N VAL A 173 10.14 -2.97 10.10
CA VAL A 173 8.67 -2.81 9.99
C VAL A 173 8.24 -2.63 8.53
N LYS A 174 8.97 -1.83 7.75
CA LYS A 174 8.70 -1.65 6.31
C LYS A 174 8.83 -2.96 5.54
N LYS A 175 9.81 -3.81 5.87
CA LYS A 175 9.96 -5.14 5.25
C LYS A 175 8.81 -6.08 5.65
N ASP A 176 8.46 -6.11 6.94
CA ASP A 176 7.37 -6.94 7.46
C ASP A 176 6.03 -6.51 6.85
N LEU A 177 5.82 -5.20 6.63
CA LEU A 177 4.65 -4.66 5.94
C LEU A 177 4.56 -5.11 4.47
N VAL A 178 5.69 -5.25 3.77
CA VAL A 178 5.71 -5.83 2.41
C VAL A 178 5.25 -7.30 2.44
N ILE A 179 5.65 -8.06 3.46
CA ILE A 179 5.18 -9.43 3.66
C ILE A 179 3.66 -9.43 3.90
N ALA A 180 3.15 -8.56 4.78
CA ALA A 180 1.73 -8.42 5.05
C ALA A 180 0.91 -8.07 3.79
N ARG A 181 1.39 -7.12 2.98
CA ARG A 181 0.79 -6.80 1.67
C ARG A 181 0.77 -8.02 0.74
N THR A 182 1.81 -8.83 0.76
CA THR A 182 1.88 -10.07 -0.02
C THR A 182 0.84 -11.09 0.45
N LEU A 183 0.64 -11.26 1.76
CA LEU A 183 -0.43 -12.10 2.31
C LEU A 183 -1.82 -11.62 1.85
N LEU A 184 -2.06 -10.31 1.88
CA LEU A 184 -3.31 -9.72 1.38
C LEU A 184 -3.56 -10.04 -0.10
N THR A 185 -2.52 -9.99 -0.93
CA THR A 185 -2.67 -10.36 -2.35
C THR A 185 -3.00 -11.84 -2.55
N GLN A 186 -2.47 -12.72 -1.70
CA GLN A 186 -2.78 -14.16 -1.73
C GLN A 186 -4.21 -14.44 -1.29
N ALA A 187 -4.70 -13.79 -0.23
CA ALA A 187 -6.07 -13.97 0.26
C ALA A 187 -7.13 -13.51 -0.76
N LYS A 188 -6.85 -12.47 -1.55
CA LYS A 188 -7.76 -12.02 -2.63
C LYS A 188 -7.92 -13.07 -3.74
N GLN A 189 -7.01 -14.03 -3.86
CA GLN A 189 -7.09 -15.09 -4.85
C GLN A 189 -8.00 -16.24 -4.32
N ILE A 190 -9.30 -16.07 -4.59
CA ILE A 190 -10.36 -17.11 -4.65
C ILE A 190 -11.05 -17.47 -3.30
N PRO A 191 -12.29 -16.99 -3.06
CA PRO A 191 -13.18 -17.66 -2.14
C PRO A 191 -13.70 -18.96 -2.79
N SER A 192 -13.19 -20.12 -2.34
CA SER A 192 -13.58 -21.48 -2.79
C SER A 192 -15.09 -21.71 -2.83
N VAL A 193 -15.85 -20.97 -2.02
CA VAL A 193 -17.31 -21.01 -1.96
C VAL A 193 -17.97 -20.59 -3.29
N LYS A 194 -17.35 -19.67 -4.07
CA LYS A 194 -17.89 -19.26 -5.38
C LYS A 194 -17.69 -20.34 -6.45
N ILE A 195 -16.61 -21.11 -6.37
CA ILE A 195 -16.33 -22.23 -7.30
C ILE A 195 -17.28 -23.39 -7.03
N TRP A 196 -17.48 -23.75 -5.76
CA TRP A 196 -18.42 -24.81 -5.39
C TRP A 196 -19.87 -24.47 -5.76
N LYS A 197 -20.28 -23.21 -5.57
CA LYS A 197 -21.61 -22.75 -5.98
C LYS A 197 -21.79 -22.79 -7.51
N LEU A 198 -20.73 -22.47 -8.28
CA LEU A 198 -20.73 -22.59 -9.73
C LEU A 198 -20.86 -24.05 -10.19
N PHE A 199 -20.14 -24.98 -9.53
CA PHE A 199 -20.26 -26.41 -9.80
C PHE A 199 -21.67 -26.94 -9.56
N ILE A 200 -22.30 -26.56 -8.44
CA ILE A 200 -23.68 -26.98 -8.12
C ILE A 200 -24.67 -26.47 -9.19
N VAL A 201 -24.50 -25.23 -9.67
CA VAL A 201 -25.36 -24.68 -10.73
C VAL A 201 -25.17 -25.44 -12.05
N ILE A 202 -23.93 -25.73 -12.45
CA ILE A 202 -23.65 -26.47 -13.69
C ILE A 202 -24.19 -27.90 -13.63
N VAL A 203 -23.95 -28.60 -12.51
CA VAL A 203 -24.44 -29.97 -12.31
C VAL A 203 -25.97 -30.00 -12.27
N GLY A 204 -26.61 -29.03 -11.60
CA GLY A 204 -28.07 -28.91 -11.59
C GLY A 204 -28.66 -28.66 -12.98
N PHE A 205 -28.02 -27.79 -13.78
CA PHE A 205 -28.45 -27.52 -15.15
C PHE A 205 -28.31 -28.75 -16.07
N LEU A 206 -27.18 -29.46 -15.99
CA LEU A 206 -26.96 -30.71 -16.72
C LEU A 206 -27.96 -31.80 -16.32
N GLY A 207 -28.27 -31.91 -15.02
CA GLY A 207 -29.30 -32.83 -14.53
C GLY A 207 -30.68 -32.50 -15.11
N LEU A 208 -31.04 -31.22 -15.17
CA LEU A 208 -32.32 -30.77 -15.71
C LEU A 208 -32.45 -31.04 -17.21
N LEU A 209 -31.38 -30.81 -17.99
CA LEU A 209 -31.32 -31.21 -19.40
C LEU A 209 -31.49 -32.73 -19.56
N GLY A 210 -30.83 -33.53 -18.72
CA GLY A 210 -30.96 -34.98 -18.73
C GLY A 210 -32.40 -35.45 -18.51
N VAL A 211 -33.13 -34.83 -17.57
CA VAL A 211 -34.55 -35.12 -17.32
C VAL A 211 -35.41 -34.77 -18.53
N ILE A 212 -35.21 -33.60 -19.14
CA ILE A 212 -35.96 -33.18 -20.34
C ILE A 212 -35.74 -34.18 -21.49
N PHE A 213 -34.49 -34.55 -21.76
CA PHE A 213 -34.16 -35.54 -22.80
C PHE A 213 -34.80 -36.90 -22.52
N TYR A 214 -34.79 -37.36 -21.27
CA TYR A 214 -35.45 -38.61 -20.88
C TYR A 214 -36.95 -38.59 -21.18
N PHE A 215 -37.64 -37.48 -20.88
CA PHE A 215 -39.07 -37.33 -21.16
C PHE A 215 -39.38 -37.27 -22.67
N VAL A 216 -38.56 -36.60 -23.46
CA VAL A 216 -38.69 -36.57 -24.93
C VAL A 216 -38.55 -37.98 -25.49
N TRP A 217 -37.51 -38.70 -25.08
CA TRP A 217 -37.27 -40.08 -25.51
C TRP A 217 -38.37 -41.06 -25.07
N GLN A 218 -38.94 -40.89 -23.87
CA GLN A 218 -40.11 -41.66 -23.40
C GLN A 218 -41.36 -41.43 -24.24
N LYS A 219 -41.54 -40.23 -24.82
CA LYS A 219 -42.68 -39.96 -25.72
C LYS A 219 -42.48 -40.62 -27.09
N GLU A 220 -41.28 -40.53 -27.66
CA GLU A 220 -40.98 -41.10 -28.98
C GLU A 220 -40.98 -42.63 -28.99
N SER A 221 -40.42 -43.28 -27.97
CA SER A 221 -40.43 -44.75 -27.86
C SER A 221 -41.85 -45.34 -27.87
N LYS A 222 -42.83 -44.66 -27.27
CA LYS A 222 -44.24 -45.07 -27.29
C LYS A 222 -44.89 -44.95 -28.68
N LEU A 223 -44.44 -44.02 -29.50
CA LEU A 223 -44.92 -43.86 -30.89
C LEU A 223 -44.32 -44.94 -31.80
N ILE A 224 -43.02 -45.22 -31.67
CA ILE A 224 -42.34 -46.27 -32.45
C ILE A 224 -42.93 -47.65 -32.14
N THR A 225 -43.31 -47.91 -30.89
CA THR A 225 -43.94 -49.18 -30.50
C THR A 225 -45.34 -49.34 -31.13
N ARG A 226 -46.12 -48.27 -31.29
CA ARG A 226 -47.44 -48.33 -31.95
C ARG A 226 -47.35 -48.55 -33.46
N VAL A 227 -46.32 -48.00 -34.11
CA VAL A 227 -46.08 -48.20 -35.55
C VAL A 227 -45.54 -49.62 -35.82
N SER A 228 -44.69 -50.14 -34.93
CA SER A 228 -44.13 -51.49 -35.06
C SER A 228 -45.11 -52.62 -34.67
N SER A 229 -46.21 -52.32 -33.96
CA SER A 229 -47.20 -53.32 -33.55
C SER A 229 -48.41 -53.45 -34.48
N LYS A 230 -48.53 -52.59 -35.51
CA LYS A 230 -49.57 -52.76 -36.53
C LYS A 230 -49.15 -53.88 -37.48
N PRO A 231 -49.97 -54.92 -37.69
CA PRO A 231 -49.66 -55.96 -38.67
C PRO A 231 -49.51 -55.32 -40.06
N PRO A 232 -48.61 -55.85 -40.94
CA PRO A 232 -48.30 -55.25 -42.25
C PRO A 232 -49.52 -54.96 -43.14
N VAL A 233 -50.63 -55.66 -42.88
CA VAL A 233 -51.89 -55.57 -43.61
C VAL A 233 -52.69 -54.30 -43.27
N GLU A 234 -52.56 -53.75 -42.06
CA GLU A 234 -53.25 -52.49 -41.67
C GLU A 234 -52.48 -51.24 -42.10
N LEU A 235 -51.15 -51.27 -42.03
CA LEU A 235 -50.30 -50.20 -42.57
C LEU A 235 -50.52 -50.01 -44.08
N ALA A 236 -50.63 -51.11 -44.84
CA ALA A 236 -50.91 -51.06 -46.28
C ALA A 236 -52.31 -50.53 -46.64
N LYS A 237 -53.25 -50.48 -45.68
CA LYS A 237 -54.59 -49.91 -45.88
C LYS A 237 -54.61 -48.40 -45.58
N GLU A 238 -53.99 -47.96 -44.49
CA GLU A 238 -53.88 -46.52 -44.18
C GLU A 238 -53.05 -45.77 -45.24
N PHE A 239 -51.95 -46.35 -45.73
CA PHE A 239 -51.19 -45.72 -46.82
C PHE A 239 -51.96 -45.65 -48.14
N LYS A 240 -52.92 -46.56 -48.40
CA LYS A 240 -53.80 -46.49 -49.57
C LYS A 240 -54.94 -45.49 -49.41
N GLU A 241 -55.51 -45.38 -48.21
CA GLU A 241 -56.56 -44.40 -47.91
C GLU A 241 -56.02 -42.96 -47.93
N GLU A 242 -54.82 -42.70 -47.39
CA GLU A 242 -54.18 -41.37 -47.49
C GLU A 242 -53.77 -41.01 -48.92
N GLU A 243 -53.36 -41.98 -49.74
CA GLU A 243 -53.03 -41.75 -51.15
C GLU A 243 -54.28 -41.49 -52.01
N GLU A 244 -55.41 -42.16 -51.73
CA GLU A 244 -56.69 -41.91 -52.42
C GLU A 244 -57.37 -40.60 -51.98
N GLU A 245 -57.35 -40.23 -50.69
CA GLU A 245 -57.85 -38.93 -50.22
C GLU A 245 -56.99 -37.76 -50.74
N GLY A 246 -55.66 -37.92 -50.78
CA GLY A 246 -54.75 -36.93 -51.35
C GLY A 246 -54.89 -36.74 -52.87
N LEU A 247 -55.38 -37.75 -53.59
CA LEU A 247 -55.67 -37.67 -55.02
C LEU A 247 -57.01 -36.96 -55.29
N GLN A 248 -58.07 -37.25 -54.52
CA GLN A 248 -59.39 -36.62 -54.68
C GLN A 248 -59.36 -35.11 -54.37
N VAL A 249 -58.59 -34.67 -53.37
CA VAL A 249 -58.48 -33.24 -53.04
C VAL A 249 -57.79 -32.43 -54.15
N LYS A 250 -56.78 -33.03 -54.81
CA LYS A 250 -56.05 -32.38 -55.93
C LYS A 250 -56.87 -32.28 -57.21
N ASP A 251 -57.77 -33.22 -57.46
CA ASP A 251 -58.67 -33.16 -58.61
C ASP A 251 -59.81 -32.14 -58.41
N ILE A 252 -60.28 -31.94 -57.18
CA ILE A 252 -61.27 -30.88 -56.85
C ILE A 252 -60.64 -29.48 -56.98
N GLU A 253 -59.39 -29.27 -56.54
CA GLU A 253 -58.68 -27.99 -56.73
C GLU A 253 -58.46 -27.63 -58.22
N LYS A 254 -58.31 -28.63 -59.10
CA LYS A 254 -58.17 -28.40 -60.55
C LYS A 254 -59.48 -28.01 -61.25
N ILE A 255 -60.64 -28.39 -60.69
CA ILE A 255 -61.94 -28.03 -61.26
C ILE A 255 -62.34 -26.61 -60.86
N ILE A 256 -62.07 -26.21 -59.61
CA ILE A 256 -62.40 -24.86 -59.10
C ILE A 256 -61.55 -23.77 -59.79
N LYS A 257 -60.31 -24.08 -60.19
CA LYS A 257 -59.40 -23.12 -60.83
C LYS A 257 -59.60 -22.94 -62.34
N LYS A 258 -60.66 -23.52 -62.92
CA LYS A 258 -60.95 -23.48 -64.36
C LYS A 258 -62.25 -22.74 -64.72
N GLU A 259 -62.92 -22.14 -63.72
CA GLU A 259 -64.15 -21.33 -63.90
C GLU A 259 -63.99 -19.85 -63.49
N GLU A 260 -62.76 -19.36 -63.31
CA GLU A 260 -62.41 -17.92 -63.36
C GLU A 260 -61.55 -17.61 -64.59
#